data_AF-A0A1A8KJ71-F1
#
_entry.id   AF-A0A1A8KJ71-F1
#
_cell.length_a   1.000
_cell.length_b   1.000
_cell.length_c   1.000
_cell.angle_alpha   90.00
_cell.angle_beta   90.00
_cell.angle_gamma   90.00
#
_symmetry.space_group_name_H-M   'P 1'
#
loop_
_entity.id
_entity.type
_entity.pdbx_description
1 polymer ?
#
loop_
_entity_poly.entity_id
_entity_poly.type
_entity_poly.pdbx_seq_one_letter_code
_entity_poly.pdbx_strand_id
1 'polypeptide(L)' 'KMLLRVSFSGEQKYVRLSDLTLDAFLKEVCLKFDIPGEKLFDLKVYDQSDTQIDAEVFEEIVKESPGTFRVMMSNEEL' A
#
# COMPACT_ATOMS: atom_id res chain seq x y z
N LYS A 1 -12.66 6.93 7.45
CA LYS A 1 -12.49 6.81 5.98
C LYS A 1 -11.39 7.77 5.54
N MET A 2 -10.35 7.26 4.89
CA MET A 2 -9.16 8.01 4.47
C MET A 2 -8.91 7.79 2.96
N LEU A 3 -8.29 8.76 2.30
CA LEU A 3 -7.82 8.64 0.91
C LEU A 3 -6.30 8.61 0.91
N LEU A 4 -5.72 7.54 0.39
CA LEU A 4 -4.28 7.34 0.32
C LEU A 4 -3.85 7.32 -1.14
N ARG A 5 -2.76 8.03 -1.46
CA ARG A 5 -2.17 7.97 -2.80
C ARG A 5 -1.23 6.79 -2.86
N VAL A 6 -1.43 5.93 -3.86
CA VAL A 6 -0.66 4.69 -4.03
C VAL A 6 -0.01 4.69 -5.40
N SER A 7 1.27 4.28 -5.45
CA SER A 7 2.03 4.05 -6.68
C SER A 7 2.31 2.56 -6.83
N PHE A 8 1.99 1.99 -7.99
CA PHE A 8 2.28 0.60 -8.34
C PHE A 8 2.60 0.51 -9.84
N SER A 9 3.72 -0.13 -10.19
CA SER A 9 4.18 -0.32 -11.58
C SER A 9 4.16 0.96 -12.45
N GLY A 10 4.47 2.12 -11.86
CA GLY A 10 4.49 3.42 -12.55
C GLY A 10 3.15 4.13 -12.66
N GLU A 11 2.04 3.49 -12.28
CA GLU A 11 0.72 4.12 -12.17
C GLU A 11 0.48 4.66 -10.76
N GLN A 12 -0.26 5.77 -10.66
CA GLN A 12 -0.72 6.32 -9.37
C GLN A 12 -2.24 6.40 -9.30
N LYS A 13 -2.82 5.93 -8.19
CA LYS A 13 -4.26 5.97 -7.93
C LYS A 13 -4.54 6.33 -6.48
N TYR A 14 -5.71 6.88 -6.22
CA TYR A 14 -6.21 7.04 -4.85
C TYR A 14 -6.96 5.78 -4.42
N VAL A 15 -6.59 5.27 -3.25
CA VAL A 15 -7.24 4.16 -2.57
C VAL A 15 -8.04 4.69 -1.39
N ARG A 16 -9.29 4.23 -1.25
CA ARG A 16 -10.16 4.62 -0.15
C ARG A 16 -10.10 3.55 0.92
N LEU A 17 -9.68 3.94 2.13
CA LEU A 17 -9.57 3.04 3.26
C LEU A 17 -10.66 3.29 4.29
N SER A 18 -11.36 2.21 4.68
CA SER A 18 -12.36 2.24 5.75
C SER A 18 -11.75 1.85 7.11
N ASP A 19 -10.91 0.81 7.11
CA ASP A 19 -10.17 0.32 8.27
C ASP A 19 -8.68 0.58 8.10
N LEU A 20 -8.01 1.15 9.10
CA LEU A 20 -6.61 1.57 9.03
C LEU A 20 -5.63 0.41 9.31
N THR A 21 -5.83 -0.73 8.65
CA THR A 21 -4.92 -1.88 8.75
C THR A 21 -4.20 -2.11 7.43
N LEU A 22 -2.97 -2.66 7.51
CA LEU A 22 -2.19 -3.00 6.32
C LEU A 22 -2.92 -4.01 5.43
N ASP A 23 -3.60 -5.01 6.01
CA ASP A 23 -4.37 -6.01 5.26
C ASP A 23 -5.55 -5.38 4.49
N ALA A 24 -6.32 -4.48 5.13
CA ALA A 24 -7.39 -3.76 4.43
C ALA A 24 -6.85 -2.87 3.30
N PHE A 25 -5.68 -2.26 3.52
CA PHE A 25 -4.98 -1.48 2.50
C PHE A 25 -4.56 -2.32 1.31
N LEU A 26 -3.88 -3.44 1.54
CA LEU A 26 -3.43 -4.32 0.46
C LEU A 26 -4.61 -4.89 -0.34
N LYS A 27 -5.72 -5.25 0.32
CA LYS A 27 -6.95 -5.68 -0.37
C LYS A 27 -7.49 -4.62 -1.32
N GLU A 28 -7.61 -3.37 -0.84
CA GLU A 28 -8.09 -2.26 -1.66
C GLU A 28 -7.10 -1.91 -2.79
N VAL A 29 -5.79 -2.02 -2.55
CA VAL A 29 -4.76 -1.88 -3.59
C VAL A 29 -4.94 -2.96 -4.66
N CYS A 30 -5.07 -4.24 -4.28
CA CYS A 30 -5.27 -5.31 -5.24
C CYS A 30 -6.50 -5.07 -6.11
N LEU A 31 -7.62 -4.66 -5.51
CA LEU A 31 -8.85 -4.31 -6.22
C LEU A 31 -8.67 -3.09 -7.16
N LYS A 32 -7.85 -2.10 -6.79
CA LYS A 32 -7.67 -0.86 -7.57
C LYS A 32 -6.68 -0.96 -8.72
N PHE A 33 -5.73 -1.89 -8.61
CA PHE A 33 -4.69 -2.12 -9.60
C PHE A 33 -4.86 -3.45 -10.34
N ASP A 34 -6.01 -4.12 -10.19
CA ASP A 34 -6.33 -5.39 -10.82
C ASP A 34 -5.25 -6.47 -10.54
N ILE A 35 -4.70 -6.45 -9.32
CA ILE A 35 -3.72 -7.44 -8.85
C ILE A 35 -4.51 -8.67 -8.35
N PRO A 36 -4.16 -9.88 -8.81
CA PRO A 36 -4.80 -11.10 -8.31
C PRO A 36 -4.67 -11.24 -6.79
N GLY A 37 -5.76 -11.58 -6.11
CA GLY A 37 -5.84 -11.60 -4.65
C GLY A 37 -4.87 -12.61 -3.99
N GLU A 38 -4.52 -13.69 -4.70
CA GLU A 38 -3.50 -14.66 -4.27
C GLU A 38 -2.11 -14.05 -4.11
N LYS A 39 -1.83 -12.91 -4.77
CA LYS A 39 -0.56 -12.19 -4.68
C LYS A 39 -0.51 -11.19 -3.52
N LEU A 40 -1.56 -11.08 -2.71
CA LEU A 40 -1.63 -10.10 -1.63
C LEU A 40 -0.45 -10.23 -0.65
N PHE A 41 -0.03 -11.46 -0.35
CA PHE A 41 1.11 -11.74 0.54
C PHE A 41 2.47 -11.48 -0.10
N ASP A 42 2.52 -11.29 -1.42
CA ASP A 42 3.73 -10.91 -2.13
C ASP A 42 3.92 -9.39 -2.16
N LEU A 43 2.97 -8.58 -1.67
CA LEU A 43 3.06 -7.13 -1.73
C LEU A 43 3.82 -6.55 -0.52
N LYS A 44 4.78 -5.66 -0.81
CA LYS A 44 5.46 -4.81 0.17
C LYS A 44 5.03 -3.36 -0.03
N VAL A 45 4.92 -2.62 1.06
CA VAL A 45 4.52 -1.21 1.07
C VAL A 45 5.67 -0.37 1.61
N TYR A 46 5.93 0.75 0.95
CA TYR A 46 7.00 1.69 1.31
C TYR A 46 6.45 3.10 1.39
N ASP A 47 7.03 3.91 2.28
CA ASP A 47 6.78 5.34 2.32
C ASP A 47 7.64 6.12 1.30
N GLN A 48 7.54 7.44 1.30
CA GLN A 48 8.33 8.33 0.44
C GLN A 48 9.84 8.32 0.70
N SER A 49 10.29 7.74 1.81
CA SER A 49 11.71 7.61 2.17
C SER A 49 12.31 6.28 1.72
N ASP A 50 11.53 5.46 1.00
CA ASP A 50 11.83 4.06 0.67
C ASP A 50 11.96 3.15 1.90
N THR A 51 11.32 3.53 3.01
CA THR A 51 11.23 2.70 4.21
C THR A 51 10.04 1.76 4.10
N GLN A 52 10.27 0.45 4.29
CA GLN A 52 9.20 -0.56 4.32
C GLN A 52 8.29 -0.33 5.53
N ILE A 53 6.98 -0.44 5.30
CA ILE A 53 5.95 -0.29 6.31
C ILE A 53 5.39 -1.65 6.68
N ASP A 54 5.56 -2.03 7.95
CA ASP A 54 4.99 -3.25 8.51
C ASP A 54 3.63 -2.98 9.18
N ALA A 55 2.90 -4.06 9.46
CA ALA A 55 1.53 -3.99 10.00
C ALA A 55 1.45 -3.26 11.35
N GLU A 56 2.48 -3.38 12.19
CA GLU A 56 2.53 -2.78 13.54
C GLU A 56 2.52 -1.24 13.50
N VAL A 57 3.13 -0.64 12.47
CA VAL A 57 3.33 0.81 12.36
C VAL A 57 2.43 1.47 11.30
N PHE A 58 1.69 0.68 10.52
CA PHE A 58 0.90 1.17 9.39
C PHE A 58 -0.10 2.25 9.80
N GLU A 59 -0.88 2.01 10.86
CA GLU A 59 -1.92 2.95 11.31
C GLU A 59 -1.34 4.30 11.76
N GLU A 60 -0.17 4.30 12.39
CA GLU A 60 0.52 5.51 12.85
C GLU A 60 1.01 6.32 11.64
N ILE A 61 1.68 5.65 10.68
CA ILE A 61 2.23 6.28 9.50
C ILE A 61 1.14 6.92 8.62
N VAL A 62 0.02 6.23 8.37
CA VAL A 62 -1.06 6.79 7.55
C VAL A 62 -1.74 8.01 8.19
N LYS A 63 -1.71 8.12 9.53
CA LYS A 63 -2.27 9.26 10.27
C LYS A 63 -1.33 10.45 10.32
N GLU A 64 -0.02 10.25 10.40
CA GLU A 64 0.95 11.35 10.49
C GLU A 64 1.15 12.08 9.17
N SER A 65 1.32 11.36 8.06
CA SER A 65 1.51 11.99 6.75
C SER A 65 1.22 11.01 5.61
N PRO A 66 0.06 11.11 4.94
CA PRO A 66 -0.25 10.26 3.80
C PRO A 66 0.48 10.80 2.56
N GLY A 67 1.79 10.57 2.52
CA GLY A 67 2.58 10.70 1.31
C GLY A 67 2.07 9.76 0.21
N THR A 68 2.88 9.58 -0.83
CA THR A 68 2.61 8.48 -1.78
C THR A 68 3.17 7.20 -1.19
N PHE A 69 2.31 6.22 -0.92
CA PHE A 69 2.77 4.88 -0.61
C PHE A 69 3.15 4.14 -1.89
N ARG A 70 4.35 3.59 -1.93
CA ARG A 70 4.82 2.76 -3.04
C ARG A 70 4.56 1.30 -2.71
N VAL A 71 3.88 0.59 -3.60
CA VAL A 71 3.63 -0.84 -3.48
C VAL A 71 4.49 -1.57 -4.50
N MET A 72 5.10 -2.69 -4.09
CA MET A 72 5.95 -3.52 -4.94
C MET A 72 5.68 -5.00 -4.74
N MET A 73 5.93 -5.80 -5.77
CA MET A 73 5.97 -7.25 -5.64
C MET A 73 7.29 -7.69 -4.99
N SER A 74 7.25 -8.63 -4.06
CA SER A 74 8.42 -9.15 -3.33
C SER A 74 9.45 -9.81 -4.23
N ASN A 75 9.03 -10.29 -5.40
CA ASN A 75 9.89 -10.92 -6.40
C ASN A 75 10.44 -9.94 -7.45
N GLU A 76 10.15 -8.64 -7.31
CA GLU A 76 10.71 -7.56 -8.14
C GLU A 76 11.82 -6.80 -7.38
N GLU A 77 12.62 -7.50 -6.57
CA GLU A 77 13.92 -6.97 -6.18
C GLU A 77 14.79 -6.89 -7.46
N LEU A 78 15.11 -5.65 -7.85
CA LEU A 78 15.95 -5.30 -9.01
C LEU A 78 17.31 -6.00 -8.98
#